data_AF-U5L5X9-F1
#
_entry.id   AF-U5L5X9-F1
#
_cell.length_a   1.000
_cell.length_b   1.000
_cell.length_c   1.000
_cell.angle_alpha   90.00
_cell.angle_beta   90.00
_cell.angle_gamma   90.00
#
_symmetry.space_group_name_H-M   'P 1'
#
loop_
_entity.id
_entity.type
_entity.pdbx_description
1 polymer ?
#
loop_
_entity_poly.entity_id
_entity_poly.type
_entity_poly.pdbx_seq_one_letter_code
_entity_poly.pdbx_strand_id
1 'polypeptide(L)'
;MATPITIYRNNETILEATDIQKAAEFLSKHLQQNRNASFNAIERGYVYNIPYYCKEEEYRFVAPERMAFKRRKQLEEREHVNARRFWLVPSNPDEYDLAGAFSNYDKIHWRRSANYENGDIVFIYLSNNVRKICYKVEVIKGLVHPDEVEYNKTLWKDKEKFKQSKTWTWSCFRLIDQVDTTELSLVHLRENGVRGNIQGPQKVTGKLRDYILSFFNHDLTKDYYPDEVPGSLEEGKRKSVTVNVYERNPIARKLCIEHYGLQCQVCNLNFEDTYGGVGKDFIHVHHIIPLYEIQQDYEVNPILDLIPVCPNCHAMLHRKENGIYLSVEQLKNRILKRY
;
A
#
# COMPACT_ATOMS: atom_id res chain seq x y z
N MET A 1 6.11 -12.99 -25.99
CA MET A 1 5.26 -13.90 -25.19
C MET A 1 3.85 -13.38 -25.29
N ALA A 2 2.90 -14.27 -25.63
CA ALA A 2 1.49 -13.93 -25.64
C ALA A 2 1.05 -13.62 -24.19
N THR A 3 0.36 -12.51 -23.98
CA THR A 3 -0.18 -12.12 -22.67
C THR A 3 -1.64 -12.50 -22.65
N PRO A 4 -2.05 -13.63 -22.05
CA PRO A 4 -3.46 -13.97 -22.01
C PRO A 4 -4.21 -12.88 -21.25
N ILE A 5 -5.32 -12.43 -21.83
CA ILE A 5 -6.18 -11.37 -21.27
C ILE A 5 -7.59 -11.93 -21.12
N THR A 6 -8.13 -11.85 -19.91
CA THR A 6 -9.55 -12.07 -19.65
C THR A 6 -10.26 -10.73 -19.56
N ILE A 7 -11.36 -10.57 -20.29
CA ILE A 7 -12.22 -9.38 -20.25
C ILE A 7 -13.49 -9.72 -19.49
N TYR A 8 -13.79 -8.89 -18.49
CA TYR A 8 -15.04 -8.93 -17.74
C TYR A 8 -15.89 -7.71 -18.09
N ARG A 9 -17.21 -7.88 -18.15
CA ARG A 9 -18.24 -6.83 -18.23
C ARG A 9 -19.18 -6.99 -17.05
N ASN A 10 -19.28 -5.99 -16.18
CA ASN A 10 -20.12 -6.02 -14.96
C ASN A 10 -19.94 -7.32 -14.14
N ASN A 11 -18.70 -7.83 -14.07
CA ASN A 11 -18.27 -9.07 -13.40
C ASN A 11 -18.48 -10.39 -14.17
N GLU A 12 -19.07 -10.36 -15.36
CA GLU A 12 -19.22 -11.55 -16.21
C GLU A 12 -18.08 -11.63 -17.24
N THR A 13 -17.50 -12.82 -17.41
CA THR A 13 -16.46 -13.04 -18.41
C THR A 13 -17.07 -13.01 -19.82
N ILE A 14 -16.57 -12.13 -20.68
CA ILE A 14 -17.03 -12.00 -22.07
C ILE A 14 -15.98 -12.44 -23.10
N LEU A 15 -14.72 -12.55 -22.70
CA LEU A 15 -13.64 -13.01 -23.58
C LEU A 15 -12.44 -13.55 -22.79
N GLU A 16 -11.88 -14.66 -23.27
CA GLU A 16 -10.53 -15.12 -22.93
C GLU A 16 -9.66 -15.09 -24.20
N ALA A 17 -8.77 -14.10 -24.28
CA ALA A 17 -7.90 -13.91 -25.44
C ALA A 17 -6.50 -14.43 -25.15
N THR A 18 -5.85 -15.02 -26.17
CA THR A 18 -4.45 -15.49 -26.05
C THR A 18 -3.45 -14.35 -25.90
N ASP A 19 -3.79 -13.17 -26.41
CA ASP A 19 -2.94 -11.98 -26.40
C ASP A 19 -3.77 -10.70 -26.46
N ILE A 20 -3.11 -9.58 -26.14
CA ILE A 20 -3.72 -8.24 -26.14
C ILE A 20 -4.21 -7.80 -27.53
N GLN A 21 -3.62 -8.30 -28.63
CA GLN A 21 -4.01 -7.88 -29.98
C GLN A 21 -5.38 -8.42 -30.34
N LYS A 22 -5.64 -9.69 -30.00
CA LYS A 22 -6.97 -10.32 -30.13
C LYS A 22 -7.98 -9.71 -29.18
N ALA A 23 -7.59 -9.43 -27.94
CA ALA A 23 -8.44 -8.76 -26.96
C ALA A 23 -8.89 -7.36 -27.46
N ALA A 24 -7.96 -6.58 -28.00
CA ALA A 24 -8.24 -5.25 -28.55
C ALA A 24 -9.11 -5.30 -29.81
N GLU A 25 -8.92 -6.29 -30.67
CA GLU A 25 -9.78 -6.51 -31.84
C GLU A 25 -11.22 -6.79 -31.42
N PHE A 26 -11.43 -7.74 -30.50
CA PHE A 26 -12.75 -8.06 -29.96
C PHE A 26 -13.40 -6.82 -29.34
N LEU A 27 -12.70 -6.13 -28.42
CA LEU A 27 -13.26 -5.00 -27.69
C LEU A 27 -13.61 -3.83 -28.63
N SER A 28 -12.80 -3.60 -29.67
CA SER A 28 -13.06 -2.55 -30.67
C SER A 28 -14.34 -2.80 -31.46
N LYS A 29 -14.62 -4.06 -31.83
CA LYS A 29 -15.86 -4.45 -32.51
C LYS A 29 -17.04 -4.40 -31.52
N HIS A 30 -16.86 -4.95 -30.33
CA HIS A 30 -17.90 -5.02 -29.30
C HIS A 30 -18.40 -3.64 -28.87
N LEU A 31 -17.50 -2.67 -28.70
CA LEU A 31 -17.83 -1.32 -28.27
C LEU A 31 -17.98 -0.32 -29.43
N GLN A 32 -17.84 -0.78 -30.68
CA GLN A 32 -17.87 0.05 -31.88
C GLN A 32 -16.90 1.25 -31.79
N GLN A 33 -15.67 1.01 -31.35
CA GLN A 33 -14.67 2.05 -31.09
C GLN A 33 -13.32 1.78 -31.77
N ASN A 34 -12.43 2.77 -31.73
CA ASN A 34 -11.10 2.67 -32.29
C ASN A 34 -10.28 1.54 -31.62
N ARG A 35 -9.55 0.76 -32.43
CA ARG A 35 -8.69 -0.34 -31.96
C ARG A 35 -7.58 0.10 -31.02
N ASN A 36 -6.95 1.26 -31.27
CA ASN A 36 -5.92 1.80 -30.38
C ASN A 36 -6.51 2.26 -29.04
N ALA A 37 -7.72 2.82 -29.04
CA ALA A 37 -8.41 3.17 -27.80
C ALA A 37 -8.70 1.90 -26.96
N SER A 38 -9.18 0.84 -27.61
CA SER A 38 -9.40 -0.47 -26.97
C SER A 38 -8.10 -1.07 -26.43
N PHE A 39 -7.02 -1.02 -27.22
CA PHE A 39 -5.70 -1.49 -26.80
C PHE A 39 -5.20 -0.74 -25.56
N ASN A 40 -5.30 0.59 -25.56
CA ASN A 40 -4.88 1.42 -24.42
C ASN A 40 -5.73 1.14 -23.18
N ALA A 41 -7.04 0.99 -23.32
CA ALA A 41 -7.93 0.64 -22.21
C ALA A 41 -7.54 -0.71 -21.58
N ILE A 42 -7.35 -1.74 -22.42
CA ILE A 42 -6.92 -3.07 -21.96
C ILE A 42 -5.55 -2.98 -21.28
N GLU A 43 -4.57 -2.34 -21.93
CA GLU A 43 -3.21 -2.25 -21.40
C GLU A 43 -3.16 -1.56 -20.04
N ARG A 44 -3.82 -0.42 -19.90
CA ARG A 44 -3.89 0.29 -18.62
C ARG A 44 -4.66 -0.52 -17.58
N GLY A 45 -5.71 -1.21 -18.02
CA GLY A 45 -6.56 -2.03 -17.19
C GLY A 45 -5.83 -3.19 -16.52
N TYR A 46 -5.18 -4.07 -17.28
CA TYR A 46 -4.51 -5.21 -16.65
C TYR A 46 -3.21 -4.83 -15.95
N VAL A 47 -2.56 -3.73 -16.36
CA VAL A 47 -1.28 -3.30 -15.76
C VAL A 47 -1.50 -2.62 -14.41
N TYR A 48 -2.56 -1.82 -14.28
CA TYR A 48 -2.80 -0.98 -13.10
C TYR A 48 -4.15 -1.20 -12.44
N ASN A 49 -4.91 -2.21 -12.88
CA ASN A 49 -6.28 -2.46 -12.43
C ASN A 49 -7.20 -1.24 -12.64
N ILE A 50 -7.07 -0.54 -13.77
CA ILE A 50 -7.90 0.62 -14.11
C ILE A 50 -9.16 0.13 -14.82
N PRO A 51 -10.36 0.30 -14.24
CA PRO A 51 -11.60 -0.05 -14.93
C PRO A 51 -11.84 0.87 -16.13
N TYR A 52 -12.45 0.33 -17.18
CA TYR A 52 -12.87 1.09 -18.34
C TYR A 52 -14.38 1.15 -18.39
N TYR A 53 -14.94 2.36 -18.40
CA TYR A 53 -16.37 2.57 -18.45
C TYR A 53 -16.82 2.93 -19.86
N CYS A 54 -17.82 2.23 -20.35
CA CYS A 54 -18.51 2.58 -21.58
C CYS A 54 -20.02 2.61 -21.28
N LYS A 55 -20.63 3.80 -21.38
CA LYS A 55 -22.00 4.04 -20.89
C LYS A 55 -22.11 3.69 -19.40
N GLU A 56 -23.05 2.83 -19.01
CA GLU A 56 -23.30 2.40 -17.63
C GLU A 56 -22.58 1.09 -17.27
N GLU A 57 -21.65 0.65 -18.12
CA GLU A 57 -21.02 -0.66 -17.99
C GLU A 57 -19.54 -0.54 -17.64
N GLU A 58 -19.13 -1.37 -16.70
CA GLU A 58 -17.75 -1.49 -16.27
C GLU A 58 -17.07 -2.67 -16.98
N TYR A 59 -15.92 -2.40 -17.59
CA TYR A 59 -15.04 -3.38 -18.19
C TYR A 59 -13.76 -3.52 -17.37
N ARG A 60 -13.43 -4.75 -16.97
CA ARG A 60 -12.18 -5.08 -16.28
C ARG A 60 -11.33 -6.03 -17.10
N PHE A 61 -10.02 -5.85 -17.04
CA PHE A 61 -9.05 -6.58 -17.85
C PHE A 61 -8.05 -7.24 -16.94
N VAL A 62 -7.91 -8.55 -17.02
CA VAL A 62 -7.04 -9.33 -16.14
C VAL A 62 -5.99 -10.06 -16.97
N ALA A 63 -4.75 -10.02 -16.50
CA ALA A 63 -3.63 -10.80 -17.03
C ALA A 63 -2.89 -11.45 -15.86
N PRO A 64 -2.08 -12.49 -16.09
CA PRO A 64 -1.23 -13.05 -15.05
C PRO A 64 -0.33 -11.99 -14.42
N GLU A 65 -0.24 -11.97 -13.08
CA GLU A 65 0.44 -10.93 -12.30
C GLU A 65 1.88 -10.68 -12.77
N ARG A 66 2.65 -11.75 -13.00
CA ARG A 66 4.03 -11.67 -13.52
C ARG A 66 4.12 -10.91 -14.84
N MET A 67 3.12 -11.05 -15.71
CA MET A 67 3.08 -10.36 -17.01
C MET A 67 2.66 -8.91 -16.86
N ALA A 68 1.65 -8.63 -16.04
CA ALA A 68 1.25 -7.26 -15.68
C ALA A 68 2.43 -6.49 -15.08
N PHE A 69 3.15 -7.09 -14.13
CA PHE A 69 4.35 -6.53 -13.52
C PHE A 69 5.47 -6.28 -14.55
N LYS A 70 5.77 -7.26 -15.41
CA LYS A 70 6.78 -7.09 -16.45
C LYS A 70 6.41 -5.96 -17.42
N ARG A 71 5.13 -5.87 -17.82
CA ARG A 71 4.68 -4.83 -18.74
C ARG A 71 4.75 -3.44 -18.10
N ARG A 72 4.30 -3.32 -16.85
CA ARG A 72 4.40 -2.12 -16.03
C ARG A 72 5.82 -1.54 -16.06
N LYS A 73 6.82 -2.37 -15.74
CA LYS A 73 8.23 -1.98 -15.74
C LYS A 73 8.68 -1.48 -17.12
N GLN A 74 8.29 -2.17 -18.19
CA GLN A 74 8.63 -1.75 -19.56
C GLN A 74 7.99 -0.40 -19.96
N LEU A 75 6.76 -0.14 -19.52
CA LEU A 75 6.08 1.13 -19.79
C LEU A 75 6.79 2.28 -19.08
N GLU A 76 7.15 2.06 -17.81
CA GLU A 76 7.89 3.03 -16.99
C GLU A 76 9.28 3.33 -17.55
N GLU A 77 10.07 2.30 -17.88
CA GLU A 77 11.43 2.43 -18.45
C GLU A 77 11.46 3.22 -19.75
N ARG A 78 10.37 3.19 -20.53
CA ARG A 78 10.25 3.86 -21.83
C ARG A 78 9.52 5.20 -21.75
N GLU A 79 9.12 5.63 -20.55
CA GLU A 79 8.26 6.80 -20.34
C GLU A 79 7.02 6.78 -21.25
N HIS A 80 6.44 5.60 -21.44
CA HIS A 80 5.32 5.42 -22.34
C HIS A 80 4.09 6.20 -21.85
N VAL A 81 3.21 6.63 -22.76
CA VAL A 81 1.98 7.37 -22.40
C VAL A 81 1.06 6.59 -21.43
N ASN A 82 1.13 5.26 -21.48
CA ASN A 82 0.40 4.36 -20.57
C ASN A 82 1.17 4.05 -19.27
N ALA A 83 2.37 4.58 -19.06
CA ALA A 83 3.06 4.46 -17.78
C ALA A 83 2.25 5.15 -16.67
N ARG A 84 2.43 4.68 -15.43
CA ARG A 84 1.85 5.38 -14.27
C ARG A 84 2.39 6.80 -14.18
N ARG A 85 1.61 7.67 -13.56
CA ARG A 85 1.96 9.08 -13.41
C ARG A 85 2.49 9.32 -12.01
N PHE A 86 3.29 10.37 -11.87
CA PHE A 86 3.84 10.80 -10.60
C PHE A 86 3.30 12.17 -10.25
N TRP A 87 2.89 12.33 -9.00
CA TRP A 87 2.29 13.55 -8.48
C TRP A 87 3.03 14.03 -7.23
N LEU A 88 3.06 15.35 -7.04
CA LEU A 88 3.51 16.00 -5.81
C LEU A 88 2.30 16.72 -5.21
N VAL A 89 1.96 16.42 -3.97
CA VAL A 89 0.79 16.98 -3.29
C VAL A 89 1.16 17.56 -1.93
N PRO A 90 0.63 18.74 -1.57
CA PRO A 90 0.82 19.25 -0.22
C PRO A 90 -0.12 18.55 0.78
N SER A 91 0.37 18.37 1.99
CA SER A 91 -0.40 17.98 3.17
C SER A 91 -0.02 18.88 4.33
N ASN A 92 -1.01 19.34 5.09
CA ASN A 92 -0.79 20.14 6.29
C ASN A 92 -0.89 19.24 7.55
N PRO A 93 0.22 18.98 8.26
CA PRO A 93 0.21 18.16 9.47
C PRO A 93 -0.61 18.72 10.63
N ASP A 94 -0.94 20.02 10.59
CA ASP A 94 -1.80 20.69 11.58
C ASP A 94 -3.29 20.52 11.26
N GLU A 95 -3.64 20.08 10.05
CA GLU A 95 -5.02 19.79 9.64
C GLU A 95 -5.34 18.29 9.78
N TYR A 96 -4.43 17.42 9.33
CA TYR A 96 -4.62 15.98 9.26
C TYR A 96 -3.36 15.23 9.72
N ASP A 97 -3.54 14.29 10.65
CA ASP A 97 -2.46 13.45 11.17
C ASP A 97 -2.10 12.32 10.20
N LEU A 98 -1.31 12.67 9.19
CA LEU A 98 -0.90 11.71 8.17
C LEU A 98 0.03 10.62 8.73
N ALA A 99 0.84 10.95 9.74
CA ALA A 99 1.73 9.97 10.38
C ALA A 99 0.93 8.93 11.16
N GLY A 100 -0.03 9.38 11.97
CA GLY A 100 -0.97 8.49 12.64
C GLY A 100 -1.82 7.69 11.65
N ALA A 101 -2.24 8.30 10.53
CA ALA A 101 -3.01 7.60 9.50
C ALA A 101 -2.23 6.43 8.87
N PHE A 102 -0.98 6.65 8.45
CA PHE A 102 -0.18 5.58 7.86
C PHE A 102 0.36 4.56 8.87
N SER A 103 0.41 4.93 10.15
CA SER A 103 0.74 3.97 11.21
C SER A 103 -0.44 3.01 11.45
N ASN A 104 -1.68 3.53 11.40
CA ASN A 104 -2.93 2.81 11.72
C ASN A 104 -3.52 2.01 10.57
N TYR A 105 -3.36 2.49 9.34
CA TYR A 105 -4.11 1.98 8.20
C TYR A 105 -3.18 1.63 7.04
N ASP A 106 -3.35 0.42 6.49
CA ASP A 106 -2.69 0.02 5.22
C ASP A 106 -3.08 0.95 4.08
N LYS A 107 -4.33 1.44 4.12
CA LYS A 107 -4.90 2.33 3.13
C LYS A 107 -5.61 3.49 3.81
N ILE A 108 -5.47 4.68 3.22
CA ILE A 108 -6.15 5.87 3.69
C ILE A 108 -7.02 6.46 2.57
N HIS A 109 -8.17 7.01 2.94
CA HIS A 109 -8.91 7.89 2.06
C HIS A 109 -8.27 9.28 2.08
N TRP A 110 -7.91 9.75 0.89
CA TRP A 110 -7.26 11.03 0.67
C TRP A 110 -8.10 11.90 -0.25
N ARG A 111 -8.15 13.21 0.03
CA ARG A 111 -8.87 14.17 -0.82
C ARG A 111 -8.38 14.06 -2.27
N ARG A 112 -9.31 13.81 -3.19
CA ARG A 112 -9.04 13.77 -4.63
C ARG A 112 -8.86 15.20 -5.18
N SER A 113 -7.64 15.72 -5.09
CA SER A 113 -7.29 17.05 -5.60
C SER A 113 -6.86 17.06 -7.07
N ALA A 114 -6.60 15.89 -7.66
CA ALA A 114 -6.32 15.70 -9.09
C ALA A 114 -7.05 14.44 -9.61
N ASN A 115 -7.06 14.25 -10.93
CA ASN A 115 -7.66 13.08 -11.57
C ASN A 115 -6.75 11.84 -11.46
N TYR A 116 -6.45 11.41 -10.23
CA TYR A 116 -5.61 10.24 -9.97
C TYR A 116 -6.20 8.97 -10.57
N GLU A 117 -5.34 8.08 -11.03
CA GLU A 117 -5.70 6.77 -11.57
C GLU A 117 -5.02 5.69 -10.75
N ASN A 118 -5.57 4.48 -10.77
CA ASN A 118 -4.97 3.35 -10.07
C ASN A 118 -3.52 3.16 -10.55
N GLY A 119 -2.62 2.85 -9.63
CA GLY A 119 -1.20 2.69 -9.87
C GLY A 119 -0.37 3.98 -9.96
N ASP A 120 -0.99 5.18 -9.99
CA ASP A 120 -0.24 6.44 -9.87
C ASP A 120 0.59 6.46 -8.58
N ILE A 121 1.74 7.12 -8.63
CA ILE A 121 2.56 7.40 -7.44
C ILE A 121 2.36 8.84 -7.02
N VAL A 122 2.21 9.05 -5.71
CA VAL A 122 2.06 10.38 -5.12
C VAL A 122 3.14 10.58 -4.07
N PHE A 123 3.89 11.67 -4.21
CA PHE A 123 4.81 12.17 -3.21
C PHE A 123 4.09 13.22 -2.36
N ILE A 124 4.05 12.99 -1.04
CA ILE A 124 3.36 13.89 -0.12
C ILE A 124 4.38 14.82 0.53
N TYR A 125 4.25 16.11 0.22
CA TYR A 125 5.00 17.21 0.81
C TYR A 125 4.28 17.70 2.06
N LEU A 126 4.90 17.50 3.22
CA LEU A 126 4.40 18.04 4.48
C LEU A 126 4.75 19.54 4.56
N SER A 127 3.73 20.39 4.69
CA SER A 127 3.88 21.84 4.74
C SER A 127 4.25 22.34 6.15
N ASN A 128 3.99 23.63 6.42
CA ASN A 128 4.19 24.31 7.70
C ASN A 128 5.56 24.10 8.35
N ASN A 129 5.64 23.33 9.44
CA ASN A 129 6.86 23.15 10.21
C ASN A 129 7.79 22.07 9.64
N VAL A 130 7.30 21.28 8.67
CA VAL A 130 8.05 20.11 8.15
C VAL A 130 8.76 20.45 6.84
N ARG A 131 8.06 21.11 5.90
CA ARG A 131 8.57 21.70 4.63
C ARG A 131 9.42 20.77 3.75
N LYS A 132 9.04 19.49 3.67
CA LYS A 132 9.74 18.48 2.86
C LYS A 132 8.80 17.36 2.43
N ILE A 133 9.19 16.59 1.42
CA ILE A 133 8.52 15.33 1.08
C ILE A 133 8.89 14.29 2.12
N CYS A 134 7.89 13.58 2.65
CA CYS A 134 8.09 12.52 3.64
C CYS A 134 7.56 11.15 3.18
N TYR A 135 6.56 11.11 2.30
CA TYR A 135 5.88 9.87 1.93
C TYR A 135 5.81 9.67 0.42
N LYS A 136 6.01 8.43 0.00
CA LYS A 136 5.72 7.91 -1.34
C LYS A 136 4.56 6.93 -1.19
N VAL A 137 3.46 7.20 -1.88
CA VAL A 137 2.23 6.38 -1.81
C VAL A 137 1.79 5.95 -3.20
N GLU A 138 1.08 4.84 -3.29
CA GLU A 138 0.44 4.36 -4.52
C GLU A 138 -1.07 4.59 -4.42
N VAL A 139 -1.67 5.04 -5.52
CA VAL A 139 -3.11 5.17 -5.64
C VAL A 139 -3.70 3.80 -5.93
N ILE A 140 -4.41 3.24 -4.96
CA ILE A 140 -5.09 1.94 -5.11
C ILE A 140 -6.42 2.11 -5.83
N LYS A 141 -7.15 3.18 -5.48
CA LYS A 141 -8.41 3.54 -6.12
C LYS A 141 -8.41 5.03 -6.42
N GLY A 142 -8.49 5.39 -7.69
CA GLY A 142 -8.54 6.77 -8.14
C GLY A 142 -9.77 7.48 -7.58
N LEU A 143 -10.96 6.97 -7.87
CA LEU A 143 -12.22 7.54 -7.39
C LEU A 143 -12.87 6.58 -6.40
N VAL A 144 -13.08 7.03 -5.17
CA VAL A 144 -13.81 6.31 -4.12
C VAL A 144 -15.21 6.92 -3.99
N HIS A 145 -16.24 6.08 -3.97
CA HIS A 145 -17.62 6.55 -3.80
C HIS A 145 -17.81 7.08 -2.36
N PRO A 146 -18.56 8.17 -2.13
CA PRO A 146 -18.75 8.71 -0.78
C PRO A 146 -19.19 7.71 0.29
N ASP A 147 -19.97 6.69 -0.11
CA ASP A 147 -20.45 5.63 0.79
C ASP A 147 -19.36 4.65 1.23
N GLU A 148 -18.23 4.59 0.51
CA GLU A 148 -17.06 3.78 0.87
C GLU A 148 -16.06 4.57 1.74
N VAL A 149 -16.30 5.87 1.98
CA VAL A 149 -15.32 6.74 2.64
C VAL A 149 -15.42 6.64 4.16
N GLU A 150 -14.37 6.08 4.76
CA GLU A 150 -14.15 6.11 6.20
C GLU A 150 -13.68 7.50 6.67
N TYR A 151 -14.57 8.25 7.34
CA TYR A 151 -14.28 9.56 7.92
C TYR A 151 -13.75 9.44 9.34
N ASN A 152 -12.48 9.04 9.50
CA ASN A 152 -11.92 8.88 10.84
C ASN A 152 -11.65 10.22 11.51
N LYS A 153 -12.59 10.66 12.36
CA LYS A 153 -12.55 11.94 13.07
C LYS A 153 -11.30 12.13 13.94
N THR A 154 -10.68 11.07 14.47
CA THR A 154 -9.52 11.21 15.36
C THR A 154 -8.26 11.66 14.64
N LEU A 155 -8.18 11.45 13.31
CA LEU A 155 -7.07 11.89 12.48
C LEU A 155 -7.15 13.39 12.11
N TRP A 156 -8.30 14.04 12.34
CA TRP A 156 -8.49 15.46 12.01
C TRP A 156 -8.19 16.35 13.19
N LYS A 157 -7.13 17.14 13.06
CA LYS A 157 -6.77 18.19 14.02
C LYS A 157 -7.60 19.46 13.78
N ASP A 158 -7.92 19.75 12.52
CA ASP A 158 -8.81 20.83 12.14
C ASP A 158 -10.27 20.34 12.00
N LYS A 159 -11.11 20.75 12.95
CA LYS A 159 -12.54 20.38 13.01
C LYS A 159 -13.36 20.95 11.85
N GLU A 160 -12.98 22.08 11.29
CA GLU A 160 -13.72 22.73 10.19
C GLU A 160 -13.37 22.06 8.86
N LYS A 161 -12.09 21.71 8.66
CA LYS A 161 -11.67 20.85 7.55
C LYS A 161 -12.34 19.48 7.59
N PHE A 162 -12.51 18.89 8.78
CA PHE A 162 -13.26 17.64 8.92
C PHE A 162 -14.70 17.76 8.41
N LYS A 163 -15.42 18.85 8.73
CA LYS A 163 -16.77 19.06 8.21
C LYS A 163 -16.78 19.20 6.69
N GLN A 164 -15.87 20.00 6.14
CA GLN A 164 -15.73 20.20 4.70
C GLN A 164 -15.38 18.90 3.97
N SER A 165 -14.65 18.00 4.63
CA SER A 165 -14.22 16.73 4.04
C SER A 165 -15.40 15.88 3.53
N LYS A 166 -16.57 15.99 4.16
CA LYS A 166 -17.79 15.26 3.78
C LYS A 166 -18.35 15.64 2.41
N THR A 167 -17.94 16.78 1.85
CA THR A 167 -18.37 17.23 0.52
C THR A 167 -17.28 17.02 -0.54
N TRP A 168 -16.15 16.43 -0.16
CA TRP A 168 -15.05 16.18 -1.10
C TRP A 168 -15.25 14.88 -1.86
N THR A 169 -14.51 14.77 -2.96
CA THR A 169 -14.27 13.51 -3.64
C THR A 169 -12.98 12.89 -3.12
N TRP A 170 -12.90 11.58 -3.17
CA TRP A 170 -11.88 10.80 -2.47
C TRP A 170 -11.12 9.87 -3.42
N SER A 171 -9.87 9.62 -3.06
CA SER A 171 -9.00 8.59 -3.60
C SER A 171 -8.56 7.69 -2.45
N CYS A 172 -8.16 6.46 -2.75
CA CYS A 172 -7.58 5.54 -1.77
C CYS A 172 -6.08 5.39 -2.03
N PHE A 173 -5.25 5.73 -1.03
CA PHE A 173 -3.79 5.64 -1.11
C PHE A 173 -3.26 4.54 -0.20
N ARG A 174 -2.17 3.89 -0.59
CA ARG A 174 -1.39 2.95 0.23
C ARG A 174 0.04 3.47 0.38
N LEU A 175 0.59 3.41 1.59
CA LEU A 175 1.99 3.78 1.83
C LEU A 175 2.92 2.80 1.12
N ILE A 176 3.87 3.33 0.33
CA ILE A 176 4.93 2.54 -0.30
C ILE A 176 6.26 2.76 0.40
N ASP A 177 6.59 3.98 0.77
CA ASP A 177 7.88 4.30 1.39
C ASP A 177 7.79 5.62 2.16
N GLN A 178 8.67 5.77 3.15
CA GLN A 178 8.80 6.93 4.02
C GLN A 178 10.27 7.32 4.12
N VAL A 179 10.54 8.62 4.08
CA VAL A 179 11.88 9.16 4.29
C VAL A 179 11.84 10.40 5.16
N ASP A 180 12.90 10.60 5.92
CA ASP A 180 13.16 11.85 6.62
C ASP A 180 14.54 12.37 6.17
N THR A 181 14.53 13.33 5.24
CA THR A 181 15.76 13.96 4.74
C THR A 181 15.52 15.42 4.37
N THR A 182 16.51 16.28 4.62
CA THR A 182 16.51 17.68 4.21
C THR A 182 16.71 17.86 2.70
N GLU A 183 17.21 16.83 2.02
CA GLU A 183 17.39 16.80 0.57
C GLU A 183 16.05 16.91 -0.16
N LEU A 184 14.94 16.51 0.46
CA LEU A 184 13.60 16.67 -0.14
C LEU A 184 12.86 17.91 0.34
N SER A 185 13.58 18.93 0.83
CA SER A 185 13.02 20.23 1.17
C SER A 185 12.65 21.06 -0.06
N LEU A 186 11.80 22.07 0.12
CA LEU A 186 11.35 22.94 -0.98
C LEU A 186 12.51 23.60 -1.76
N VAL A 187 13.63 23.90 -1.10
CA VAL A 187 14.81 24.51 -1.74
C VAL A 187 15.39 23.57 -2.79
N HIS A 188 15.75 22.36 -2.39
CA HIS A 188 16.31 21.35 -3.29
C HIS A 188 15.30 20.88 -4.35
N LEU A 189 14.01 20.82 -4.02
CA LEU A 189 12.96 20.52 -4.99
C LEU A 189 12.88 21.59 -6.10
N ARG A 190 13.08 22.87 -5.76
CA ARG A 190 13.13 23.97 -6.75
C ARG A 190 14.33 23.87 -7.66
N GLU A 191 15.50 23.56 -7.11
CA GLU A 191 16.73 23.31 -7.88
C GLU A 191 16.58 22.15 -8.88
N ASN A 192 15.68 21.22 -8.58
CA ASN A 192 15.40 20.05 -9.41
C ASN A 192 14.14 20.14 -10.27
N GLY A 193 13.42 21.28 -10.24
CA GLY A 193 12.37 21.58 -11.23
C GLY A 193 10.98 21.91 -10.68
N VAL A 194 10.77 21.93 -9.36
CA VAL A 194 9.51 22.44 -8.79
C VAL A 194 9.40 23.93 -9.03
N ARG A 195 8.26 24.38 -9.56
CA ARG A 195 7.98 25.80 -9.83
C ARG A 195 7.04 26.37 -8.76
N GLY A 196 7.40 27.53 -8.21
CA GLY A 196 6.56 28.28 -7.27
C GLY A 196 6.38 27.60 -5.91
N ASN A 197 5.20 27.79 -5.32
CA ASN A 197 4.79 27.17 -4.06
C ASN A 197 3.96 25.91 -4.33
N ILE A 198 4.10 24.89 -3.48
CA ILE A 198 3.31 23.66 -3.57
C ILE A 198 1.96 23.89 -2.88
N GLN A 199 1.02 24.51 -3.59
CA GLN A 199 -0.33 24.83 -3.07
C GLN A 199 -1.43 23.88 -3.58
N GLY A 200 -1.09 22.97 -4.48
CA GLY A 200 -1.98 21.98 -5.06
C GLY A 200 -1.20 20.86 -5.73
N PRO A 201 -1.89 19.87 -6.32
CA PRO A 201 -1.24 18.76 -6.99
C PRO A 201 -0.46 19.24 -8.22
N GLN A 202 0.80 18.80 -8.32
CA GLN A 202 1.66 19.05 -9.47
C GLN A 202 2.08 17.72 -10.09
N LYS A 203 2.11 17.64 -11.42
CA LYS A 203 2.71 16.47 -12.11
C LYS A 203 4.22 16.52 -11.96
N VAL A 204 4.82 15.36 -11.71
CA VAL A 204 6.26 15.18 -11.55
C VAL A 204 6.77 14.32 -12.69
N THR A 205 7.77 14.81 -13.43
CA THR A 205 8.29 14.15 -14.65
C THR A 205 9.79 14.36 -14.79
N GLY A 206 10.46 13.49 -15.56
CA GLY A 206 11.88 13.64 -15.92
C GLY A 206 12.80 13.81 -14.70
N LYS A 207 13.73 14.77 -14.77
CA LYS A 207 14.75 15.04 -13.74
C LYS A 207 14.18 15.11 -12.32
N LEU A 208 13.06 15.82 -12.12
CA LEU A 208 12.47 15.97 -10.78
C LEU A 208 11.97 14.63 -10.23
N ARG A 209 11.34 13.81 -11.09
CA ARG A 209 10.85 12.47 -10.72
C ARG A 209 12.03 11.61 -10.26
N ASP A 210 13.08 11.56 -11.08
CA ASP A 210 14.23 10.68 -10.84
C ASP A 210 15.00 11.12 -9.60
N TYR A 211 15.13 12.43 -9.39
CA TYR A 211 15.70 13.00 -8.17
C TYR A 211 14.93 12.54 -6.93
N ILE A 212 13.61 12.74 -6.89
CA ILE A 212 12.80 12.35 -5.72
C ILE A 212 12.85 10.83 -5.49
N LEU A 213 12.73 10.03 -6.56
CA LEU A 213 12.75 8.57 -6.46
C LEU A 213 14.07 8.04 -5.90
N SER A 214 15.21 8.70 -6.15
CA SER A 214 16.51 8.24 -5.66
C SER A 214 16.63 8.15 -4.12
N PHE A 215 15.76 8.85 -3.39
CA PHE A 215 15.71 8.81 -1.93
C PHE A 215 14.83 7.68 -1.39
N PHE A 216 13.88 7.18 -2.20
CA PHE A 216 12.90 6.19 -1.78
C PHE A 216 13.33 4.78 -2.16
N ASN A 217 14.20 4.21 -1.33
CA ASN A 217 14.83 2.90 -1.55
C ASN A 217 14.15 1.74 -0.81
N HIS A 218 13.17 2.02 0.04
CA HIS A 218 12.43 0.99 0.75
C HIS A 218 11.07 0.78 0.08
N ASP A 219 10.58 -0.45 0.15
CA ASP A 219 9.25 -0.80 -0.31
C ASP A 219 8.53 -1.41 0.88
N LEU A 220 7.87 -0.55 1.66
CA LEU A 220 7.12 -0.91 2.86
C LEU A 220 5.92 -1.83 2.55
N THR A 221 5.56 -1.99 1.27
CA THR A 221 4.56 -3.00 0.85
C THR A 221 5.14 -4.40 0.74
N LYS A 222 6.46 -4.54 0.72
CA LYS A 222 7.15 -5.83 0.81
C LYS A 222 7.48 -6.06 2.28
N ASP A 223 7.18 -7.25 2.78
CA ASP A 223 7.42 -7.65 4.16
C ASP A 223 8.88 -7.37 4.55
N TYR A 224 9.13 -6.21 5.18
CA TYR A 224 10.48 -5.76 5.53
C TYR A 224 10.91 -6.45 6.82
N TYR A 225 11.81 -7.41 6.68
CA TYR A 225 12.62 -7.91 7.79
C TYR A 225 13.83 -6.97 7.95
N PRO A 226 14.05 -6.35 9.14
CA PRO A 226 15.13 -5.39 9.37
C PRO A 226 16.56 -5.91 9.17
N ASP A 227 16.74 -7.21 8.94
CA ASP A 227 18.06 -7.87 9.02
C ASP A 227 18.82 -7.94 7.68
N GLU A 228 18.21 -7.58 6.55
CA GLU A 228 18.90 -7.62 5.25
C GLU A 228 19.13 -6.21 4.69
N VAL A 229 20.27 -5.61 5.04
CA VAL A 229 20.82 -4.44 4.35
C VAL A 229 21.64 -4.90 3.13
N PRO A 230 21.44 -4.34 1.92
CA PRO A 230 22.31 -4.63 0.79
C PRO A 230 23.75 -4.19 1.08
N GLY A 231 24.66 -5.18 1.01
CA GLY A 231 26.12 -5.11 0.89
C GLY A 231 26.82 -3.77 1.12
N SER A 232 27.25 -3.54 2.35
CA SER A 232 28.59 -3.01 2.63
C SER A 232 29.12 -3.63 3.93
N LEU A 233 30.44 -3.87 4.01
CA LEU A 233 31.12 -4.35 5.22
C LEU A 233 31.43 -3.19 6.20
N GLU A 234 30.75 -2.04 6.05
CA GLU A 234 30.91 -0.90 6.97
C GLU A 234 29.97 -1.07 8.18
N GLU A 235 30.52 -1.49 9.31
CA GLU A 235 29.81 -1.63 10.59
C GLU A 235 29.95 -0.36 11.45
N GLY A 236 28.95 -0.02 12.27
CA GLY A 236 29.04 1.05 13.29
C GLY A 236 28.48 2.44 12.93
N LYS A 237 27.95 2.67 11.72
CA LYS A 237 27.16 3.89 11.44
C LYS A 237 25.77 3.76 12.07
N ARG A 238 25.42 4.68 12.98
CA ARG A 238 24.04 4.83 13.47
C ARG A 238 23.13 5.18 12.29
N LYS A 239 22.36 4.20 11.80
CA LYS A 239 21.21 4.41 10.93
C LYS A 239 19.96 4.33 11.80
N SER A 240 19.19 5.41 11.84
CA SER A 240 17.85 5.41 12.43
C SER A 240 16.94 4.64 11.46
N VAL A 241 16.72 3.36 11.71
CA VAL A 241 15.68 2.60 11.03
C VAL A 241 14.42 2.75 11.88
N THR A 242 13.44 3.49 11.39
CA THR A 242 12.11 3.51 12.01
C THR A 242 11.47 2.16 11.71
N VAL A 243 11.50 1.26 12.70
CA VAL A 243 10.82 -0.03 12.60
C VAL A 243 9.31 0.25 12.57
N ASN A 244 8.61 -0.31 11.58
CA ASN A 244 7.16 -0.20 11.44
C ASN A 244 6.48 -0.61 12.76
N VAL A 245 5.89 0.36 13.45
CA VAL A 245 4.88 0.08 14.48
C VAL A 245 3.58 -0.09 13.71
N TYR A 246 3.27 -1.33 13.33
CA TYR A 246 1.90 -1.70 12.98
C TYR A 246 1.01 -1.24 14.12
N GLU A 247 0.08 -0.31 13.89
CA GLU A 247 -0.91 0.04 14.91
C GLU A 247 -1.87 -1.14 15.09
N ARG A 248 -1.48 -1.99 16.03
CA ARG A 248 -2.36 -2.91 16.73
C ARG A 248 -3.29 -2.03 17.54
N ASN A 249 -4.61 -2.08 17.33
CA ASN A 249 -5.55 -1.45 18.24
C ASN A 249 -5.19 -1.89 19.68
N PRO A 250 -4.74 -0.98 20.56
CA PRO A 250 -4.21 -1.36 21.86
C PRO A 250 -5.29 -2.00 22.74
N ILE A 251 -6.56 -1.65 22.51
CA ILE A 251 -7.71 -2.27 23.16
C ILE A 251 -7.87 -3.71 22.65
N ALA A 252 -7.84 -3.93 21.34
CA ALA A 252 -7.94 -5.29 20.79
C ALA A 252 -6.76 -6.17 21.20
N ARG A 253 -5.53 -5.63 21.20
CA ARG A 253 -4.35 -6.33 21.72
C ARG A 253 -4.54 -6.69 23.19
N LYS A 254 -4.99 -5.75 24.02
CA LYS A 254 -5.22 -5.97 25.44
C LYS A 254 -6.27 -7.06 25.67
N LEU A 255 -7.42 -6.97 25.01
CA LEU A 255 -8.50 -7.96 25.10
C LEU A 255 -8.06 -9.35 24.62
N CYS A 256 -7.25 -9.43 23.55
CA CYS A 256 -6.65 -10.67 23.06
C CYS A 256 -5.74 -11.30 24.14
N ILE A 257 -4.88 -10.51 24.79
CA ILE A 257 -3.98 -10.99 25.83
C ILE A 257 -4.72 -11.33 27.12
N GLU A 258 -5.76 -10.58 27.48
CA GLU A 258 -6.62 -10.91 28.63
C GLU A 258 -7.32 -12.27 28.44
N HIS A 259 -7.66 -12.61 27.20
CA HIS A 259 -8.27 -13.90 26.86
C HIS A 259 -7.27 -15.06 26.78
N TYR A 260 -6.21 -14.91 25.99
CA TYR A 260 -5.26 -15.99 25.65
C TYR A 260 -4.03 -16.05 26.56
N GLY A 261 -3.74 -15.00 27.33
CA GLY A 261 -2.53 -14.86 28.12
C GLY A 261 -1.29 -14.44 27.31
N LEU A 262 -0.14 -14.48 27.97
CA LEU A 262 1.17 -14.08 27.42
C LEU A 262 1.97 -15.26 26.83
N GLN A 263 1.36 -16.43 26.72
CA GLN A 263 1.99 -17.62 26.16
C GLN A 263 1.82 -17.67 24.64
N CYS A 264 2.91 -17.92 23.91
CA CYS A 264 2.87 -18.09 22.45
C CYS A 264 2.00 -19.29 22.07
N GLN A 265 0.96 -19.07 21.26
CA GLN A 265 0.01 -20.12 20.86
C GLN A 265 0.57 -21.11 19.83
N VAL A 266 1.76 -20.85 19.30
CA VAL A 266 2.47 -21.73 18.35
C VAL A 266 3.48 -22.61 19.08
N CYS A 267 4.42 -22.01 19.83
CA CYS A 267 5.56 -22.72 20.43
C CYS A 267 5.51 -22.82 21.96
N ASN A 268 4.44 -22.35 22.60
CA ASN A 268 4.25 -22.36 24.06
C ASN A 268 5.27 -21.55 24.88
N LEU A 269 6.12 -20.74 24.23
CA LEU A 269 7.07 -19.86 24.90
C LEU A 269 6.33 -18.79 25.73
N ASN A 270 6.68 -18.68 27.01
CA ASN A 270 6.36 -17.54 27.86
C ASN A 270 7.67 -16.82 28.20
N PHE A 271 7.71 -15.51 27.96
CA PHE A 271 8.92 -14.71 28.15
C PHE A 271 9.27 -14.48 29.61
N GLU A 272 8.28 -14.31 30.50
CA GLU A 272 8.54 -14.14 31.93
C GLU A 272 9.10 -15.43 32.54
N ASP A 273 8.53 -16.58 32.16
CA ASP A 273 9.00 -17.89 32.65
C ASP A 273 10.42 -18.21 32.15
N THR A 274 10.78 -17.76 30.95
CA THR A 274 12.07 -18.07 30.30
C THR A 274 13.16 -17.08 30.66
N TYR A 275 12.84 -15.79 30.74
CA TYR A 275 13.81 -14.71 30.89
C TYR A 275 13.68 -13.95 32.22
N GLY A 276 12.73 -14.33 33.08
CA GLY A 276 12.43 -13.63 34.32
C GLY A 276 11.76 -12.27 34.06
N GLY A 277 11.86 -11.36 35.03
CA GLY A 277 11.11 -10.10 35.03
C GLY A 277 11.33 -9.19 33.81
N VAL A 278 12.41 -9.35 33.05
CA VAL A 278 12.64 -8.60 31.79
C VAL A 278 11.68 -9.03 30.67
N GLY A 279 11.18 -10.27 30.73
CA GLY A 279 10.23 -10.83 29.77
C GLY A 279 8.76 -10.57 30.11
N LYS A 280 8.49 -9.88 31.23
CA LYS A 280 7.13 -9.58 31.67
C LYS A 280 6.38 -8.77 30.62
N ASP A 281 5.12 -9.15 30.37
CA ASP A 281 4.21 -8.53 29.39
C ASP A 281 4.69 -8.55 27.92
N PHE A 282 5.80 -9.24 27.63
CA PHE A 282 6.41 -9.26 26.31
C PHE A 282 5.84 -10.39 25.44
N ILE A 283 4.94 -10.02 24.53
CA ILE A 283 4.41 -10.91 23.49
C ILE A 283 3.93 -10.09 22.28
N HIS A 284 4.02 -10.66 21.08
CA HIS A 284 3.41 -10.10 19.88
C HIS A 284 2.00 -10.64 19.69
N VAL A 285 1.17 -9.89 18.95
CA VAL A 285 -0.16 -10.32 18.52
C VAL A 285 -0.20 -10.30 17.00
N HIS A 286 -0.65 -11.41 16.42
CA HIS A 286 -0.74 -11.66 14.98
C HIS A 286 -2.20 -11.74 14.54
N HIS A 287 -2.50 -11.29 13.31
CA HIS A 287 -3.82 -11.46 12.72
C HIS A 287 -3.92 -12.83 12.04
N ILE A 288 -4.86 -13.67 12.44
CA ILE A 288 -5.07 -15.01 11.88
C ILE A 288 -5.48 -14.91 10.40
N ILE A 289 -6.35 -13.94 10.07
CA ILE A 289 -6.72 -13.61 8.70
C ILE A 289 -5.88 -12.39 8.28
N PRO A 290 -5.10 -12.48 7.19
CA PRO A 290 -4.32 -11.35 6.73
C PRO A 290 -5.20 -10.13 6.45
N LEU A 291 -4.79 -8.96 6.94
CA LEU A 291 -5.55 -7.72 6.81
C LEU A 291 -5.90 -7.32 5.36
N TYR A 292 -5.18 -7.85 4.35
CA TYR A 292 -5.49 -7.61 2.95
C TYR A 292 -6.70 -8.41 2.42
N GLU A 293 -7.11 -9.48 3.12
CA GLU A 293 -8.29 -10.31 2.80
C GLU A 293 -9.56 -9.78 3.47
N ILE A 294 -9.41 -8.92 4.48
CA ILE A 294 -10.49 -8.32 5.25
C ILE A 294 -11.00 -7.08 4.49
N GLN A 295 -12.31 -7.04 4.20
CA GLN A 295 -12.99 -5.92 3.52
C GLN A 295 -13.15 -4.69 4.47
N GLN A 296 -13.51 -3.52 3.94
CA GLN A 296 -13.75 -2.29 4.72
C GLN A 296 -14.86 -2.50 5.79
N ASP A 297 -14.78 -1.76 6.90
CA ASP A 297 -15.65 -1.82 8.11
C ASP A 297 -15.52 -3.07 9.02
N TYR A 298 -14.35 -3.69 9.08
CA TYR A 298 -14.12 -4.83 9.98
C TYR A 298 -13.81 -4.41 11.43
N GLU A 299 -14.74 -4.66 12.34
CA GLU A 299 -14.46 -4.60 13.77
C GLU A 299 -13.65 -5.84 14.17
N VAL A 300 -12.36 -5.65 14.43
CA VAL A 300 -11.46 -6.74 14.86
C VAL A 300 -12.00 -7.39 16.12
N ASN A 301 -12.33 -8.67 16.03
CA ASN A 301 -12.66 -9.51 17.16
C ASN A 301 -11.35 -9.97 17.82
N PRO A 302 -11.04 -9.49 19.05
CA PRO A 302 -9.78 -9.80 19.71
C PRO A 302 -9.52 -11.28 19.99
N ILE A 303 -10.58 -12.10 19.92
CA ILE A 303 -10.52 -13.53 20.17
C ILE A 303 -10.42 -14.29 18.86
N LEU A 304 -11.25 -13.96 17.85
CA LEU A 304 -11.33 -14.72 16.61
C LEU A 304 -10.24 -14.33 15.59
N ASP A 305 -9.77 -13.09 15.63
CA ASP A 305 -8.87 -12.56 14.59
C ASP A 305 -7.44 -12.43 15.04
N LEU A 306 -7.23 -12.40 16.34
CA LEU A 306 -5.94 -12.11 16.94
C LEU A 306 -5.43 -13.30 17.72
N ILE A 307 -4.12 -13.52 17.66
CA ILE A 307 -3.47 -14.60 18.41
C ILE A 307 -2.12 -14.16 18.98
N PRO A 308 -1.83 -14.41 20.27
CA PRO A 308 -0.52 -14.13 20.83
C PRO A 308 0.55 -15.09 20.30
N VAL A 309 1.65 -14.54 19.82
CA VAL A 309 2.79 -15.29 19.30
C VAL A 309 4.11 -14.65 19.71
N CYS A 310 5.17 -15.44 19.86
CA CYS A 310 6.50 -14.88 20.08
C CYS A 310 7.04 -14.23 18.80
N PRO A 311 8.01 -13.31 18.88
CA PRO A 311 8.58 -12.65 17.70
C PRO A 311 9.09 -13.62 16.62
N ASN A 312 9.68 -14.75 17.02
CA ASN A 312 10.17 -15.76 16.09
C ASN A 312 9.04 -16.47 15.34
N CYS A 313 7.99 -16.89 16.04
CA CYS A 313 6.82 -17.51 15.41
C CYS A 313 6.06 -16.49 14.56
N HIS A 314 5.96 -15.24 15.03
CA HIS A 314 5.37 -14.15 14.26
C HIS A 314 6.09 -13.97 12.92
N ALA A 315 7.42 -13.93 12.92
CA ALA A 315 8.23 -13.89 11.72
C ALA A 315 7.97 -15.10 10.80
N MET A 316 7.86 -16.31 11.35
CA MET A 316 7.61 -17.49 10.51
C MET A 316 6.20 -17.52 9.90
N LEU A 317 5.18 -16.95 10.56
CA LEU A 317 3.83 -16.81 10.00
C LEU A 317 3.80 -15.81 8.83
N HIS A 318 4.64 -14.78 8.88
CA HIS A 318 4.82 -13.81 7.79
C HIS A 318 5.83 -14.27 6.72
N ARG A 319 6.30 -15.52 6.76
CA ARG A 319 7.18 -16.08 5.72
C ARG A 319 6.37 -16.87 4.71
N LYS A 320 6.53 -16.56 3.42
CA LYS A 320 5.87 -17.32 2.34
C LYS A 320 6.64 -18.58 2.02
N GLU A 321 5.91 -19.68 1.83
CA GLU A 321 6.40 -20.90 1.20
C GLU A 321 5.57 -21.15 -0.06
N ASN A 322 6.21 -21.29 -1.21
CA ASN A 322 5.55 -21.42 -2.51
C ASN A 322 4.52 -20.29 -2.80
N GLY A 323 4.77 -19.10 -2.24
CA GLY A 323 3.90 -17.93 -2.41
C GLY A 323 2.73 -17.83 -1.43
N ILE A 324 2.59 -18.77 -0.50
CA ILE A 324 1.46 -18.84 0.46
C ILE A 324 2.00 -18.67 1.89
N TYR A 325 1.28 -17.92 2.73
CA TYR A 325 1.59 -17.80 4.16
C TYR A 325 1.17 -19.07 4.91
N LEU A 326 1.93 -19.42 5.94
CA LEU A 326 1.56 -20.52 6.82
C LEU A 326 0.47 -20.07 7.79
N SER A 327 -0.53 -20.92 8.00
CA SER A 327 -1.43 -20.76 9.14
C SER A 327 -0.71 -21.06 10.46
N VAL A 328 -1.27 -20.56 11.56
CA VAL A 328 -0.82 -20.89 12.94
C VAL A 328 -0.66 -22.39 13.11
N GLU A 329 -1.64 -23.16 12.67
CA GLU A 329 -1.66 -24.62 12.80
C GLU A 329 -0.60 -25.28 11.91
N GLN A 330 -0.40 -24.80 10.68
CA GLN A 330 0.66 -25.29 9.80
C GLN A 330 2.04 -25.03 10.38
N LEU A 331 2.27 -23.85 10.97
CA LEU A 331 3.54 -23.54 11.61
C LEU A 331 3.75 -24.39 12.87
N LYS A 332 2.71 -24.59 13.68
CA LYS A 332 2.75 -25.43 14.88
C LYS A 332 3.18 -26.86 14.55
N ASN A 333 2.62 -27.43 13.48
CA ASN A 333 2.98 -28.78 13.01
C ASN A 333 4.39 -28.89 12.42
N ARG A 334 5.05 -27.77 12.12
CA ARG A 334 6.46 -27.72 11.67
C ARG A 334 7.46 -27.60 12.79
N ILE A 335 7.02 -27.30 14.02
CA ILE A 335 7.93 -27.24 15.15
C ILE A 335 8.43 -28.66 15.43
N LEU A 336 9.70 -28.88 15.10
CA LEU A 336 10.41 -30.08 15.52
C LEU A 336 10.47 -30.08 17.05
N LYS A 337 10.12 -31.22 17.67
CA LYS A 337 10.24 -31.38 19.13
C LYS A 337 11.67 -31.01 19.54
N ARG A 338 11.79 -29.99 20.38
CA ARG A 338 13.03 -29.68 21.07
C ARG A 338 13.17 -30.72 22.20
N TYR A 339 14.27 -31.46 22.17
CA TYR A 339 14.70 -32.35 23.25
C TYR A 339 15.25 -31.54 24.41
#